data_AF-A0A4U7DDQ4-F1
#
_entry.id   AF-A0A4U7DDQ4-F1
#
_cell.length_a   1.000
_cell.length_b   1.000
_cell.length_c   1.000
_cell.angle_alpha   90.00
_cell.angle_beta   90.00
_cell.angle_gamma   90.00
#
_symmetry.space_group_name_H-M   'P 1'
#
loop_
_entity.id
_entity.type
_entity.pdbx_description
1 polymer ?
#
loop_
_entity_poly.entity_id
_entity_poly.type
_entity_poly.pdbx_seq_one_letter_code
_entity_poly.pdbx_strand_id
1 'polypeptide(L)'
;YEYETSSEDAGITHYHCVPHTAVGMHGGLAVGGDVATVEVGGGGNTGWPESIAYVGVPLHAHWVGISAILGIGLTFVFTFYMLKYGESAHTGHGGAR
;
A
#
# COMPACT_ATOMS: atom_id res chain seq x y z
N TYR A 1 3.41 5.78 -27.26
CA TYR A 1 3.41 4.55 -28.08
C TYR A 1 2.10 3.88 -27.86
N GLU A 2 1.36 3.63 -28.93
CA GLU A 2 0.11 2.87 -28.92
C GLU A 2 0.35 1.58 -29.72
N TYR A 3 -0.13 0.47 -29.19
CA TYR A 3 -0.08 -0.84 -29.82
C TYR A 3 -1.49 -1.42 -29.72
N GLU A 4 -2.07 -1.78 -30.86
CA GLU A 4 -3.40 -2.37 -30.95
C GLU A 4 -3.25 -3.87 -31.25
N THR A 5 -4.07 -4.68 -30.60
CA THR A 5 -4.06 -6.14 -30.70
C THR A 5 -5.39 -6.60 -31.27
N SER A 6 -5.33 -7.62 -32.13
CA SER A 6 -6.47 -8.20 -32.82
C SER A 6 -6.68 -9.65 -32.39
N SER A 7 -7.85 -10.22 -32.71
CA SER A 7 -8.13 -11.65 -32.51
C SER A 7 -7.15 -12.57 -33.27
N GLU A 8 -6.44 -12.04 -34.27
CA GLU A 8 -5.39 -12.75 -35.00
C GLU A 8 -4.08 -12.88 -34.22
N ASP A 9 -3.87 -12.05 -33.19
CA ASP A 9 -2.73 -12.10 -32.27
C ASP A 9 -2.96 -13.10 -31.10
N ALA A 10 -3.75 -14.14 -31.34
CA ALA A 10 -4.12 -15.12 -30.32
C ALA A 10 -2.88 -15.79 -29.72
N GLY A 11 -2.78 -15.78 -28.39
CA GLY A 11 -1.61 -16.24 -27.64
C GLY A 11 -1.13 -15.22 -26.61
N ILE A 12 0.11 -15.38 -26.16
CA ILE A 12 0.77 -14.46 -25.21
C ILE A 12 1.83 -13.65 -25.96
N THR A 13 1.57 -12.35 -26.12
CA THR A 13 2.53 -11.41 -26.70
C THR A 13 3.31 -10.71 -25.59
N HIS A 14 4.63 -10.89 -25.57
CA HIS A 14 5.51 -10.21 -24.63
C HIS A 14 5.99 -8.87 -25.19
N TYR A 15 5.88 -7.81 -24.38
CA TYR A 15 6.42 -6.50 -24.71
C TYR A 15 7.38 -6.02 -23.62
N HIS A 16 8.33 -5.20 -24.01
CA HIS A 16 9.23 -4.53 -23.08
C HIS A 16 9.50 -3.10 -23.53
N CYS A 17 9.64 -2.20 -22.58
CA CYS A 17 10.02 -0.82 -22.89
C CYS A 17 11.54 -0.75 -22.94
N VAL A 18 12.13 -0.62 -24.14
CA VAL A 18 13.59 -0.60 -24.38
C VAL A 18 14.34 0.31 -23.38
N PRO A 19 13.99 1.59 -23.18
CA PRO A 19 14.71 2.45 -22.23
C PRO A 19 14.58 2.04 -20.76
N HIS A 20 13.58 1.20 -20.40
CA HIS A 20 13.32 0.76 -19.02
C HIS A 20 13.58 -0.74 -18.80
N THR A 21 14.26 -1.40 -19.75
CA THR A 21 14.66 -2.81 -19.60
C THR A 21 15.50 -3.04 -18.36
N ALA A 22 16.39 -2.10 -18.02
CA ALA A 22 17.24 -2.18 -16.82
C ALA A 22 16.47 -2.20 -15.50
N VAL A 23 15.25 -1.63 -15.47
CA VAL A 23 14.35 -1.64 -14.30
C VAL A 23 13.23 -2.68 -14.43
N GLY A 24 13.32 -3.56 -15.42
CA GLY A 24 12.41 -4.69 -15.57
C GLY A 24 11.02 -4.33 -16.11
N MET A 25 10.89 -3.27 -16.91
CA MET A 25 9.60 -2.90 -17.50
C MET A 25 9.22 -3.84 -18.65
N HIS A 26 8.60 -4.95 -18.28
CA HIS A 26 8.06 -5.98 -19.17
C HIS A 26 6.56 -6.13 -18.96
N GLY A 27 5.85 -6.60 -19.97
CA GLY A 27 4.46 -7.00 -19.85
C GLY A 27 4.11 -8.12 -20.83
N GLY A 28 2.98 -8.76 -20.59
CA GLY A 28 2.41 -9.77 -21.47
C GLY A 28 0.94 -9.45 -21.73
N LEU A 29 0.52 -9.51 -22.99
CA LEU A 29 -0.89 -9.47 -23.39
C LEU A 29 -1.31 -10.88 -23.77
N ALA A 30 -2.29 -11.42 -23.06
CA ALA A 30 -2.93 -12.69 -23.40
C ALA A 30 -4.21 -12.39 -24.20
N VAL A 31 -4.29 -12.93 -25.42
CA VAL A 31 -5.40 -12.69 -26.34
C VAL A 31 -5.98 -14.03 -26.79
N GLY A 32 -7.30 -14.15 -26.80
CA GLY A 32 -8.01 -15.37 -27.18
C GLY A 32 -8.32 -16.31 -26.00
N GLY A 33 -9.14 -17.33 -26.28
CA GLY A 33 -9.65 -18.27 -25.27
C GLY A 33 -8.75 -19.50 -25.02
N ASP A 34 -7.76 -19.72 -25.88
CA ASP A 34 -6.88 -20.90 -25.82
C ASP A 34 -5.65 -20.68 -24.91
N VAL A 35 -5.53 -19.50 -24.30
CA VAL A 35 -4.44 -19.20 -23.36
C VAL A 35 -4.78 -19.83 -22.01
N ALA A 36 -3.86 -20.66 -21.50
CA ALA A 36 -4.01 -21.27 -20.19
C ALA A 36 -4.11 -20.18 -19.10
N THR A 37 -5.31 -20.05 -18.52
CA THR A 37 -5.54 -19.20 -17.36
C THR A 37 -5.38 -20.02 -16.09
N VAL A 38 -4.84 -19.39 -15.06
CA VAL A 38 -4.92 -19.90 -13.70
C VAL A 38 -6.00 -19.09 -13.02
N GLU A 39 -6.95 -19.77 -12.38
CA GLU A 39 -7.88 -19.10 -11.48
C GLU A 39 -7.09 -18.55 -10.28
N VAL A 40 -6.73 -17.28 -10.37
CA VAL A 40 -6.29 -16.49 -9.22
C VAL A 40 -7.57 -16.20 -8.46
N GLY A 41 -7.82 -16.97 -7.40
CA GLY A 41 -9.02 -16.86 -6.57
C GLY A 41 -9.37 -15.39 -6.33
N GLY A 42 -10.64 -15.05 -6.51
CA GLY A 42 -11.18 -13.68 -6.64
C GLY A 42 -11.05 -12.77 -5.41
N GLY A 43 -9.87 -12.66 -4.82
CA GLY A 43 -9.44 -11.51 -4.04
C GLY A 43 -8.79 -10.53 -4.99
N GLY A 44 -9.44 -9.40 -5.25
CA GLY A 44 -8.85 -8.33 -6.03
C GLY A 44 -7.44 -8.03 -5.53
N ASN A 45 -6.48 -7.95 -6.46
CA ASN A 45 -5.14 -7.43 -6.21
C ASN A 45 -5.26 -6.05 -5.53
N THR A 46 -5.18 -6.01 -4.21
CA THR A 46 -5.14 -4.77 -3.41
C THR A 46 -3.73 -4.17 -3.34
N GLY A 47 -2.78 -4.73 -4.10
CA GLY A 47 -1.34 -4.46 -3.95
C GLY A 47 -0.75 -5.00 -2.65
N TRP A 48 -1.55 -5.66 -1.81
CA TRP A 48 -1.13 -6.22 -0.54
C TRP A 48 -0.92 -7.74 -0.64
N PRO A 49 0.23 -8.26 -0.18
CA PRO A 49 0.41 -9.71 -0.08
C PRO A 49 -0.60 -10.28 0.92
N GLU A 50 -1.43 -11.23 0.47
CA GLU A 50 -2.45 -11.89 1.31
C GLU A 50 -1.85 -12.62 2.51
N SER A 51 -0.57 -12.99 2.44
CA SER A 51 0.19 -13.49 3.57
C SER A 51 1.51 -12.76 3.73
N ILE A 52 1.64 -12.08 4.86
CA ILE A 52 2.89 -11.47 5.31
C ILE A 52 3.62 -12.37 6.32
N ALA A 53 3.33 -13.68 6.34
CA ALA A 53 3.97 -14.60 7.27
C ALA A 53 5.51 -14.58 7.17
N TYR A 54 6.06 -14.20 6.01
CA TYR A 54 7.49 -14.04 5.80
C TYR A 54 8.14 -12.88 6.59
N VAL A 55 7.38 -11.84 7.01
CA VAL A 55 7.88 -10.78 7.92
C VAL A 55 7.83 -11.20 9.39
N GLY A 56 7.58 -12.48 9.67
CA GLY A 56 7.71 -13.06 11.02
C GLY A 56 6.61 -12.67 11.99
N VAL A 57 5.60 -11.91 11.56
CA VAL A 57 4.45 -11.51 12.38
C VAL A 57 3.15 -11.85 11.66
N PRO A 58 2.28 -12.71 12.24
CA PRO A 58 0.97 -12.99 11.68
C PRO A 58 0.03 -11.80 11.93
N LEU A 59 0.10 -10.76 11.10
CA LEU A 59 -0.85 -9.64 11.19
C LEU A 59 -2.17 -10.03 10.53
N HIS A 60 -3.25 -10.03 11.32
CA HIS A 60 -4.60 -10.08 10.75
C HIS A 60 -5.03 -8.68 10.34
N ALA A 61 -5.72 -8.56 9.20
CA ALA A 61 -6.15 -7.27 8.65
C ALA A 61 -6.90 -6.39 9.65
N HIS A 62 -7.74 -6.97 10.51
CA HIS A 62 -8.49 -6.22 11.51
C HIS A 62 -7.62 -5.60 12.61
N TRP A 63 -6.49 -6.22 12.97
CA TRP A 63 -5.58 -5.68 13.99
C TRP A 63 -4.77 -4.49 13.47
N VAL A 64 -4.45 -4.46 12.17
CA VAL A 64 -3.73 -3.35 11.55
C VAL A 64 -4.51 -2.05 11.70
N GLY A 65 -5.79 -2.04 11.31
CA GLY A 65 -6.65 -0.86 11.45
C GLY A 65 -6.83 -0.41 12.91
N ILE A 66 -7.05 -1.36 13.82
CA ILE A 66 -7.20 -1.06 15.26
C ILE A 66 -5.92 -0.44 15.82
N SER A 67 -4.75 -0.99 15.48
CA SER A 67 -3.46 -0.48 15.96
C SER A 67 -3.17 0.94 15.46
N ALA A 68 -3.50 1.23 14.19
CA ALA A 68 -3.33 2.55 13.61
C ALA A 68 -4.23 3.60 14.28
N ILE A 69 -5.51 3.28 14.48
CA ILE A 69 -6.47 4.17 15.18
C ILE A 69 -6.01 4.41 16.62
N LEU A 70 -5.54 3.38 17.32
CA LEU A 70 -5.05 3.51 18.70
C LEU A 70 -3.79 4.39 18.76
N GLY A 71 -2.83 4.20 17.85
CA GLY A 71 -1.62 5.02 17.78
C GLY A 71 -1.90 6.50 17.49
N ILE A 72 -2.79 6.77 16.54
CA ILE A 72 -3.26 8.13 16.22
C ILE A 72 -4.01 8.72 17.43
N GLY A 73 -4.91 7.96 18.05
CA GLY A 73 -5.68 8.39 19.22
C GLY A 73 -4.78 8.73 20.42
N LEU A 74 -3.80 7.88 20.72
CA LEU A 74 -2.82 8.10 21.78
C LEU A 74 -2.02 9.39 21.54
N THR A 75 -1.64 9.65 20.28
CA THR A 75 -0.93 10.87 19.88
C THR A 75 -1.79 12.11 20.11
N PHE A 76 -3.07 12.07 19.75
CA PHE A 76 -3.99 13.19 20.02
C PHE A 76 -4.21 13.42 21.52
N VAL A 77 -4.40 12.37 22.31
CA VAL A 77 -4.56 12.48 23.77
C VAL A 77 -3.30 13.06 24.41
N PHE A 78 -2.12 12.56 24.04
CA PHE A 78 -0.85 13.05 24.55
C PHE A 78 -0.60 14.51 24.18
N THR A 79 -0.84 14.87 22.91
CA THR A 79 -0.68 16.24 22.42
C THR A 79 -1.65 17.18 23.13
N PHE A 80 -2.92 16.81 23.26
CA PHE A 80 -3.90 17.57 24.02
C PHE A 80 -3.46 17.76 25.47
N TYR A 81 -2.98 16.69 26.12
CA TYR A 81 -2.52 16.76 27.50
C TYR A 81 -1.33 17.71 27.66
N MET A 82 -0.33 17.64 26.77
CA MET A 82 0.79 18.59 26.70
C MET A 82 0.32 20.03 26.49
N LEU A 83 -0.61 20.27 25.56
CA LEU A 83 -1.11 21.63 25.30
C LEU A 83 -1.98 22.16 26.46
N LYS A 84 -2.71 21.28 27.14
CA LYS A 84 -3.66 21.66 28.18
C LYS A 84 -3.02 21.78 29.57
N TYR A 85 -2.02 20.95 29.86
CA TYR A 85 -1.44 20.78 31.19
C TYR A 85 0.10 20.74 31.17
N GLY A 86 0.74 20.88 30.00
CA GLY A 86 2.19 20.84 29.86
C GLY A 86 2.89 22.17 30.15
N GLU A 87 2.17 23.23 30.52
CA GLU A 87 2.80 24.37 31.18
C GLU A 87 3.29 23.92 32.57
N SER A 88 4.61 23.89 32.76
CA SER A 88 5.19 23.53 34.05
C SER A 88 4.85 24.58 35.11
N ALA A 89 4.87 24.22 36.40
CA ALA A 89 4.76 25.19 37.52
C ALA A 89 5.81 26.32 37.50
N HIS A 90 6.81 26.26 36.60
CA HIS A 90 7.88 27.23 36.42
C HIS A 90 7.83 28.03 35.11
N THR A 91 6.75 27.95 34.32
CA THR A 91 6.48 28.94 33.26
C THR A 91 5.87 30.18 33.89
N GLY A 92 6.70 30.92 34.62
CA GLY A 92 6.33 32.20 35.20
C GLY A 92 6.10 33.23 34.10
N HIS A 93 4.88 33.77 34.04
CA HIS A 93 4.64 35.09 33.46
C HIS A 93 4.98 36.13 34.53
N GLY A 94 6.27 36.43 34.67
CA GLY A 94 6.71 37.73 35.19
C GLY A 94 6.38 38.81 34.17
N GLY A 95 5.10 39.17 34.04
CA GLY A 95 4.61 40.17 33.11
C GLY A 95 3.72 41.17 33.84
N ALA A 96 4.32 42.26 34.30
CA ALA A 96 3.61 43.44 34.75
C ALA A 96 2.68 43.98 33.65
N ARG A 97 1.35 43.83 33.81
CA ARG A 97 0.29 44.86 33.77
C ARG A 97 -0.95 44.27 34.43
#